data_AF-A0A3S1F0E8-F1
#
_entry.id   AF-A0A3S1F0E8-F1
#
_cell.length_a   1.000
_cell.length_b   1.000
_cell.length_c   1.000
_cell.angle_alpha   90.00
_cell.angle_beta   90.00
_cell.angle_gamma   90.00
#
_symmetry.space_group_name_H-M   'P 1'
#
loop_
_entity.id
_entity.type
_entity.pdbx_description
1 polymer ?
#
loop_
_entity_poly.entity_id
_entity_poly.type
_entity_poly.pdbx_seq_one_letter_code
_entity_poly.pdbx_strand_id
1 'polypeptide(L)'
;SYWYYNSLRLQATADAAAYAGALEQIWGSDKPTIVAAATQSAASNGLGSGTIVVNTPPASGPNTAKKAVEVIVSQQLDRMFTLIFTQEKVPEQARAVAVITDASSACMLALDPSASQAMLFSGSTSVKLTGCSVMSNSIASDAVKLQGSAGLQAKCVISAGGVSLSNPVTTVCAAPITQALPAGDPFVDLPAPVAATP
;
A
#
# COMPACT_ATOMS: atom_id res chain seq x y z
N SER A 1 13.40 -16.97 22.99
CA SER A 1 13.81 -18.36 22.67
C SER A 1 13.95 -18.51 21.15
N TYR A 2 14.74 -19.47 20.64
CA TYR A 2 14.99 -19.67 19.20
C TYR A 2 13.69 -19.84 18.39
N TRP A 3 12.75 -20.63 18.90
CA TRP A 3 11.43 -20.84 18.28
C TRP A 3 10.69 -19.52 18.09
N TYR A 4 10.57 -18.73 19.15
CA TYR A 4 9.93 -17.41 19.10
C TYR A 4 10.58 -16.47 18.09
N TYR A 5 11.92 -16.48 17.98
CA TYR A 5 12.63 -15.69 16.97
C TYR A 5 12.27 -16.13 15.54
N ASN A 6 12.21 -17.44 15.27
CA ASN A 6 11.81 -17.94 13.96
C ASN A 6 10.34 -17.66 13.65
N SER A 7 9.43 -17.78 14.63
CA SER A 7 8.02 -17.41 14.45
C SER A 7 7.87 -15.92 14.10
N LEU A 8 8.61 -15.03 14.77
CA LEU A 8 8.63 -13.59 14.44
C LEU A 8 9.16 -13.32 13.03
N ARG A 9 10.25 -13.99 12.64
CA ARG A 9 10.81 -13.86 11.28
C ARG A 9 9.84 -14.35 10.22
N LEU A 10 9.15 -15.47 10.48
CA LEU A 10 8.15 -16.03 9.57
C LEU A 10 6.92 -15.10 9.47
N GLN A 11 6.50 -14.49 10.58
CA GLN A 11 5.44 -13.49 10.59
C GLN A 11 5.81 -12.24 9.79
N ALA A 12 7.02 -11.70 9.96
CA ALA A 12 7.50 -10.55 9.19
C ALA A 12 7.51 -10.86 7.67
N THR A 13 7.88 -12.10 7.31
CA THR A 13 7.82 -12.58 5.91
C THR A 13 6.39 -12.61 5.38
N ALA A 14 5.45 -13.12 6.18
CA ALA A 14 4.02 -13.15 5.84
C ALA A 14 3.46 -11.74 5.64
N ASP A 15 3.77 -10.82 6.54
CA ASP A 15 3.29 -9.43 6.52
C ASP A 15 3.82 -8.69 5.28
N ALA A 16 5.11 -8.81 4.98
CA ALA A 16 5.71 -8.22 3.78
C ALA A 16 5.13 -8.79 2.48
N ALA A 17 4.84 -10.09 2.45
CA ALA A 17 4.23 -10.75 1.30
C ALA A 17 2.76 -10.35 1.10
N ALA A 18 1.98 -10.29 2.18
CA ALA A 18 0.59 -9.83 2.13
C ALA A 18 0.51 -8.37 1.68
N TYR A 19 1.40 -7.51 2.16
CA TYR A 19 1.49 -6.12 1.74
C TYR A 19 1.80 -6.01 0.24
N ALA A 20 2.84 -6.72 -0.25
CA ALA A 20 3.21 -6.70 -1.66
C ALA A 20 2.07 -7.18 -2.58
N GLY A 21 1.38 -8.27 -2.22
CA GLY A 21 0.21 -8.72 -2.97
C GLY A 21 -0.94 -7.71 -2.94
N ALA A 22 -1.14 -7.02 -1.81
CA ALA A 22 -2.16 -5.98 -1.70
C ALA A 22 -1.88 -4.77 -2.58
N LEU A 23 -0.61 -4.42 -2.84
CA LEU A 23 -0.24 -3.37 -3.80
C LEU A 23 -0.72 -3.71 -5.21
N GLU A 24 -0.44 -4.92 -5.68
CA GLU A 24 -0.92 -5.40 -6.98
C GLU A 24 -2.45 -5.41 -7.06
N GLN A 25 -3.12 -5.82 -5.98
CA GLN A 25 -4.58 -5.80 -5.94
C GLN A 25 -5.17 -4.38 -5.92
N ILE A 26 -4.44 -3.39 -5.37
CA ILE A 26 -4.81 -1.97 -5.43
C ILE A 26 -4.69 -1.44 -6.86
N TRP A 27 -3.66 -1.85 -7.59
CA TRP A 27 -3.45 -1.46 -9.00
C TRP A 27 -4.36 -2.18 -10.00
N GLY A 28 -5.16 -3.14 -9.52
CA GLY A 28 -6.10 -3.87 -10.37
C GLY A 28 -5.47 -5.01 -11.15
N SER A 29 -4.26 -5.44 -10.76
CA SER A 29 -3.57 -6.59 -11.34
C SER A 29 -4.40 -7.87 -11.19
N ASP A 30 -4.20 -8.81 -12.10
CA ASP A 30 -4.86 -10.11 -12.06
C ASP A 30 -4.30 -11.00 -10.93
N LYS A 31 -5.04 -12.07 -10.58
CA LYS A 31 -4.66 -12.98 -9.48
C LYS A 31 -3.25 -13.57 -9.65
N PRO A 32 -2.83 -14.06 -10.83
CA PRO A 32 -1.45 -14.52 -11.06
C PRO A 32 -0.39 -13.49 -10.68
N THR A 33 -0.57 -12.22 -11.07
CA THR A 33 0.39 -11.14 -10.76
C THR A 33 0.44 -10.85 -9.26
N ILE A 34 -0.72 -10.84 -8.58
CA ILE A 34 -0.79 -10.69 -7.12
C ILE A 34 -0.03 -11.81 -6.40
N VAL A 35 -0.24 -13.07 -6.82
CA VAL A 35 0.44 -14.24 -6.26
C VAL A 35 1.95 -14.16 -6.50
N ALA A 36 2.36 -13.75 -7.70
CA ALA A 36 3.77 -13.60 -8.06
C ALA A 36 4.47 -12.54 -7.20
N ALA A 37 3.87 -11.37 -7.01
CA ALA A 37 4.42 -10.30 -6.16
C ALA A 37 4.55 -10.73 -4.69
N ALA A 38 3.51 -11.36 -4.13
CA ALA A 38 3.55 -11.89 -2.77
C ALA A 38 4.63 -12.97 -2.60
N THR A 39 4.77 -13.86 -3.59
CA THR A 39 5.79 -14.92 -3.60
C THR A 39 7.20 -14.35 -3.68
N GLN A 40 7.43 -13.38 -4.56
CA GLN A 40 8.72 -12.70 -4.70
C GLN A 40 9.10 -11.95 -3.41
N SER A 41 8.14 -11.26 -2.80
CA SER A 41 8.35 -10.59 -1.50
C SER A 41 8.71 -11.59 -0.41
N ALA A 42 7.98 -12.70 -0.28
CA ALA A 42 8.30 -13.75 0.70
C ALA A 42 9.70 -14.35 0.49
N ALA A 43 10.09 -14.61 -0.76
CA ALA A 43 11.41 -15.11 -1.09
C ALA A 43 12.51 -14.11 -0.67
N SER A 44 12.34 -12.83 -0.98
CA SER A 44 13.30 -11.78 -0.60
C SER A 44 13.39 -11.54 0.91
N ASN A 45 12.32 -11.83 1.66
CA ASN A 45 12.27 -11.75 3.12
C ASN A 45 12.70 -13.05 3.82
N GLY A 46 13.27 -14.00 3.07
CA GLY A 46 13.96 -15.15 3.66
C GLY A 46 13.07 -16.34 3.97
N LEU A 47 11.98 -16.55 3.19
CA LEU A 47 11.15 -17.75 3.25
C LEU A 47 11.93 -19.04 2.92
N GLY A 48 12.99 -18.97 2.11
CA GLY A 48 13.82 -20.14 1.76
C GLY A 48 13.00 -21.28 1.16
N SER A 49 13.14 -22.50 1.71
CA SER A 49 12.40 -23.69 1.28
C SER A 49 10.98 -23.80 1.87
N GLY A 50 10.47 -22.72 2.47
CA GLY A 50 9.10 -22.67 2.96
C GLY A 50 8.07 -22.65 1.82
N THR A 51 6.83 -22.94 2.16
CA THR A 51 5.70 -22.83 1.23
C THR A 51 4.94 -21.54 1.48
N ILE A 52 4.30 -21.02 0.43
CA ILE A 52 3.45 -19.84 0.47
C ILE A 52 2.10 -20.17 -0.18
N VAL A 53 1.02 -19.71 0.46
CA VAL A 53 -0.35 -19.73 -0.07
C VAL A 53 -0.87 -18.31 -0.01
N VAL A 54 -1.41 -17.83 -1.14
CA VAL A 54 -1.93 -16.47 -1.28
C VAL A 54 -3.41 -16.55 -1.67
N ASN A 55 -4.28 -15.87 -0.92
CA ASN A 55 -5.73 -15.86 -1.16
C ASN A 55 -6.25 -14.43 -1.33
N THR A 56 -7.03 -14.21 -2.39
CA THR A 56 -7.71 -12.94 -2.69
C THR A 56 -9.15 -13.22 -3.16
N PRO A 57 -10.18 -13.03 -2.33
CA PRO A 57 -10.15 -12.57 -0.93
C PRO A 57 -9.60 -13.62 0.06
N PRO A 58 -9.38 -13.29 1.35
CA PRO A 58 -8.94 -14.23 2.38
C PRO A 58 -9.84 -15.46 2.49
N ALA A 59 -9.25 -16.64 2.71
CA ALA A 59 -9.99 -17.90 2.81
C ALA A 59 -10.62 -18.11 4.21
N SER A 60 -10.11 -17.45 5.24
CA SER A 60 -10.59 -17.61 6.63
C SER A 60 -10.52 -16.33 7.46
N GLY A 61 -11.14 -16.35 8.65
CA GLY A 61 -11.11 -15.25 9.62
C GLY A 61 -12.07 -14.10 9.30
N PRO A 62 -11.91 -12.93 9.95
CA PRO A 62 -12.90 -11.85 9.91
C PRO A 62 -12.91 -11.04 8.60
N ASN A 63 -11.97 -11.28 7.68
CA ASN A 63 -11.78 -10.46 6.48
C ASN A 63 -12.12 -11.20 5.17
N THR A 64 -12.79 -12.36 5.23
CA THR A 64 -13.14 -13.19 4.04
C THR A 64 -14.03 -12.47 3.02
N ALA A 65 -14.83 -11.50 3.45
CA ALA A 65 -15.70 -10.71 2.60
C ALA A 65 -15.10 -9.33 2.21
N LYS A 66 -13.85 -9.03 2.60
CA LYS A 66 -13.22 -7.74 2.33
C LYS A 66 -12.28 -7.82 1.13
N LYS A 67 -12.04 -6.68 0.48
CA LYS A 67 -10.95 -6.49 -0.47
C LYS A 67 -9.63 -6.56 0.32
N ALA A 68 -9.00 -7.73 0.30
CA ALA A 68 -7.81 -8.01 1.09
C ALA A 68 -7.00 -9.15 0.47
N VAL A 69 -5.71 -9.17 0.79
CA VAL A 69 -4.79 -10.26 0.45
C VAL A 69 -4.38 -10.98 1.72
N GLU A 70 -4.64 -12.28 1.76
CA GLU A 70 -4.17 -13.18 2.82
C GLU A 70 -2.95 -13.94 2.31
N VAL A 71 -1.90 -13.97 3.12
CA VAL A 71 -0.73 -14.80 2.89
C VAL A 71 -0.50 -15.71 4.08
N ILE A 72 -0.35 -17.00 3.79
CA ILE A 72 0.01 -18.03 4.75
C ILE A 72 1.35 -18.61 4.31
N VAL A 73 2.35 -18.48 5.16
CA VAL A 73 3.68 -19.07 4.94
C VAL A 73 3.92 -20.15 5.97
N SER A 74 4.59 -21.22 5.56
CA SER A 74 4.97 -22.30 6.46
C SER A 74 6.35 -22.84 6.18
N GLN A 75 7.05 -23.23 7.24
CA GLN A 75 8.38 -23.82 7.19
C GLN A 75 8.47 -25.02 8.13
N GLN A 76 9.31 -25.98 7.78
CA GLN A 76 9.70 -27.06 8.67
C GLN A 76 11.09 -26.76 9.23
N LEU A 77 11.14 -26.46 10.52
CA LEU A 77 12.36 -26.08 11.21
C LEU A 77 13.02 -27.29 11.87
N ASP A 78 14.33 -27.34 11.78
CA ASP A 78 15.11 -28.35 12.48
C ASP A 78 15.10 -28.10 13.99
N ARG A 79 15.01 -29.20 14.75
CA ARG A 79 15.09 -29.17 16.21
C ARG A 79 16.53 -28.93 16.64
N MET A 80 16.71 -28.11 17.67
CA MET A 80 18.00 -27.92 18.33
C MET A 80 18.18 -28.97 19.42
N PHE A 81 18.08 -28.59 20.71
CA PHE A 81 18.25 -29.50 21.84
C PHE A 81 17.23 -30.65 21.90
N THR A 82 16.04 -30.48 21.32
CA THR A 82 14.99 -31.52 21.34
C THR A 82 15.18 -32.62 20.30
N LEU A 83 16.22 -32.53 19.45
CA LEU A 83 16.56 -33.55 18.45
C LEU A 83 16.90 -34.91 19.10
N ILE A 84 17.38 -34.90 20.36
CA ILE A 84 17.72 -36.14 21.10
C ILE A 84 16.49 -37.00 21.43
N PHE A 85 15.29 -36.41 21.42
CA PHE A 85 14.04 -37.11 21.75
C PHE A 85 13.22 -37.46 20.52
N THR A 86 13.29 -36.64 19.46
CA THR A 86 12.58 -36.89 18.19
C THR A 86 13.28 -36.18 17.04
N GLN A 87 13.29 -36.83 15.89
CA GLN A 87 13.88 -36.31 14.65
C GLN A 87 12.86 -35.58 13.77
N GLU A 88 11.58 -35.59 14.12
CA GLU A 88 10.54 -34.89 13.35
C GLU A 88 10.78 -33.38 13.36
N LYS A 89 10.73 -32.72 12.20
CA LYS A 89 10.86 -31.27 12.13
C LYS A 89 9.67 -30.58 12.81
N VAL A 90 9.87 -29.36 13.30
CA VAL A 90 8.80 -28.56 13.90
C VAL A 90 8.12 -27.76 12.79
N PRO A 91 6.82 -27.98 12.53
CA PRO A 91 6.08 -27.16 11.60
C PRO A 91 5.79 -25.80 12.23
N GLU A 92 6.23 -24.72 11.59
CA GLU A 92 5.85 -23.35 11.92
C GLU A 92 5.03 -22.76 10.78
N GLN A 93 4.02 -21.98 11.13
CA GLN A 93 3.16 -21.27 10.18
C GLN A 93 2.94 -19.85 10.67
N ALA A 94 2.96 -18.90 9.74
CA ALA A 94 2.53 -17.54 9.98
C ALA A 94 1.46 -17.12 8.98
N ARG A 95 0.54 -16.27 9.42
CA ARG A 95 -0.56 -15.76 8.62
C ARG A 95 -0.64 -14.25 8.72
N ALA A 96 -0.73 -13.59 7.58
CA ALA A 96 -0.93 -12.16 7.47
C ALA A 96 -2.11 -11.84 6.56
N VAL A 97 -2.81 -10.74 6.86
CA VAL A 97 -3.88 -10.23 6.00
C VAL A 97 -3.70 -8.73 5.81
N ALA A 98 -3.43 -8.31 4.59
CA ALA A 98 -3.40 -6.92 4.20
C ALA A 98 -4.79 -6.51 3.71
N VAL A 99 -5.50 -5.71 4.50
CA VAL A 99 -6.82 -5.17 4.14
C VAL A 99 -6.64 -3.92 3.32
N ILE A 100 -7.31 -3.88 2.16
CA ILE A 100 -7.29 -2.73 1.28
C ILE A 100 -8.50 -1.87 1.62
N THR A 101 -8.23 -0.67 2.10
CA THR A 101 -9.22 0.39 2.19
C THR A 101 -9.12 1.22 0.92
N ASP A 102 -10.18 1.22 0.11
CA ASP A 102 -10.20 2.06 -1.07
C ASP A 102 -10.02 3.52 -0.65
N ALA A 103 -8.94 4.14 -1.12
CA ALA A 103 -8.83 5.59 -1.10
C ALA A 103 -9.99 6.13 -1.93
N SER A 104 -10.75 7.06 -1.35
CA SER A 104 -11.87 7.71 -2.03
C SER A 104 -11.48 8.21 -3.42
N SER A 105 -12.40 8.16 -4.39
CA SER A 105 -12.20 8.73 -5.73
C SER A 105 -11.55 10.11 -5.69
N ALA A 106 -10.42 10.27 -6.39
CA ALA A 106 -9.72 11.54 -6.50
C ALA A 106 -10.30 12.35 -7.66
N CYS A 107 -10.72 13.60 -7.41
CA CYS A 107 -11.08 14.54 -8.49
C CYS A 107 -9.86 15.21 -9.11
N MET A 108 -8.78 15.32 -8.33
CA MET A 108 -7.49 15.79 -8.81
C MET A 108 -6.45 14.79 -8.38
N LEU A 109 -5.70 14.29 -9.36
CA LEU A 109 -4.63 13.33 -9.17
C LEU A 109 -3.36 13.89 -9.84
N ALA A 110 -2.32 14.14 -9.04
CA ALA A 110 -0.98 14.41 -9.57
C ALA A 110 -0.19 13.11 -9.64
N LEU A 111 0.20 12.70 -10.85
CA LEU A 111 0.85 11.42 -11.13
C LEU A 111 2.39 11.45 -10.95
N ASP A 112 3.01 12.63 -11.01
CA ASP A 112 4.47 12.75 -10.88
C ASP A 112 4.94 12.21 -9.52
N PRO A 113 5.85 11.21 -9.49
CA PRO A 113 6.28 10.56 -8.26
C PRO A 113 7.24 11.40 -7.40
N SER A 114 7.78 12.49 -7.94
CA SER A 114 8.88 13.24 -7.30
C SER A 114 8.73 14.76 -7.30
N ALA A 115 7.77 15.31 -8.06
CA ALA A 115 7.57 16.75 -8.17
C ALA A 115 7.28 17.38 -6.80
N SER A 116 8.11 18.35 -6.41
CA SER A 116 7.78 19.27 -5.32
C SER A 116 6.56 20.10 -5.73
N GLN A 117 5.65 20.36 -4.79
CA GLN A 117 4.41 21.09 -5.06
C GLN A 117 3.58 20.47 -6.20
N ALA A 118 3.62 19.14 -6.36
CA ALA A 118 2.90 18.41 -7.42
C ALA A 118 1.42 18.80 -7.52
N MET A 119 0.80 19.16 -6.39
CA MET A 119 -0.43 19.95 -6.39
C MET A 119 -0.24 21.23 -5.58
N LEU A 120 -0.31 22.36 -6.29
CA LEU A 120 -0.15 23.70 -5.72
C LEU A 120 -1.46 24.50 -5.79
N PHE A 121 -1.98 24.87 -4.63
CA PHE A 121 -3.05 25.87 -4.47
C PHE A 121 -2.41 27.15 -3.94
N SER A 122 -2.44 28.23 -4.72
CA SER A 122 -1.73 29.47 -4.39
C SER A 122 -2.52 30.73 -4.74
N GLY A 123 -2.07 31.89 -4.26
CA GLY A 123 -2.75 33.16 -4.46
C GLY A 123 -4.02 33.25 -3.61
N SER A 124 -5.15 33.61 -4.21
CA SER A 124 -6.45 33.79 -3.54
C SER A 124 -7.54 32.88 -4.13
N THR A 125 -7.15 31.70 -4.61
CA THR A 125 -8.08 30.74 -5.25
C THR A 125 -8.98 30.05 -4.23
N SER A 126 -10.24 29.80 -4.57
CA SER A 126 -11.15 28.97 -3.77
C SER A 126 -11.54 27.72 -4.56
N VAL A 127 -11.12 26.55 -4.10
CA VAL A 127 -11.38 25.25 -4.75
C VAL A 127 -12.32 24.42 -3.88
N LYS A 128 -13.45 24.02 -4.46
CA LYS A 128 -14.43 23.14 -3.81
C LYS A 128 -14.65 21.88 -4.64
N LEU A 129 -14.29 20.74 -4.05
CA LEU A 129 -14.48 19.41 -4.60
C LEU A 129 -15.60 18.71 -3.85
N THR A 130 -16.65 18.34 -4.58
CA THR A 130 -17.84 17.71 -3.98
C THR A 130 -17.76 16.20 -4.16
N GLY A 131 -17.68 15.47 -3.05
CA GLY A 131 -17.74 13.99 -3.04
C GLY A 131 -16.44 13.26 -3.32
N CYS A 132 -15.33 13.97 -3.56
CA CYS A 132 -14.05 13.40 -3.99
C CYS A 132 -12.84 14.07 -3.32
N SER A 133 -11.69 13.44 -3.47
CA SER A 133 -10.45 13.81 -2.79
C SER A 133 -9.42 14.45 -3.71
N VAL A 134 -8.43 15.07 -3.08
CA VAL A 134 -7.18 15.54 -3.69
C VAL A 134 -6.13 14.47 -3.44
N MET A 135 -5.49 13.93 -4.48
CA MET A 135 -4.46 12.90 -4.34
C MET A 135 -3.16 13.24 -5.09
N SER A 136 -2.01 13.10 -4.44
CA SER A 136 -0.69 13.26 -5.07
C SER A 136 0.15 11.99 -4.93
N ASN A 137 0.71 11.51 -6.04
CA ASN A 137 1.69 10.42 -6.08
C ASN A 137 3.11 10.88 -5.73
N SER A 138 3.36 12.18 -5.60
CA SER A 138 4.69 12.69 -5.28
C SER A 138 5.07 12.36 -3.84
N ILE A 139 6.31 11.88 -3.64
CA ILE A 139 6.91 11.61 -2.33
C ILE A 139 7.56 12.85 -1.69
N ALA A 140 7.51 14.00 -2.35
CA ALA A 140 8.07 15.25 -1.83
C ALA A 140 7.39 15.67 -0.51
N SER A 141 8.12 16.34 0.39
CA SER A 141 7.59 16.82 1.67
C SER A 141 6.46 17.85 1.53
N ASP A 142 6.36 18.48 0.35
CA ASP A 142 5.31 19.45 -0.01
C ASP A 142 4.53 19.04 -1.27
N ALA A 143 4.37 17.73 -1.49
CA ALA A 143 3.64 17.16 -2.63
C ALA A 143 2.23 17.74 -2.81
N VAL A 144 1.53 18.05 -1.71
CA VAL A 144 0.34 18.93 -1.75
C VAL A 144 0.64 20.19 -0.96
N LYS A 145 0.57 21.35 -1.62
CA LYS A 145 0.85 22.64 -1.01
C LYS A 145 -0.29 23.61 -1.18
N LEU A 146 -0.69 24.22 -0.07
CA LEU A 146 -1.64 25.31 -0.03
C LEU A 146 -0.94 26.53 0.58
N GLN A 147 -0.89 27.63 -0.19
CA GLN A 147 -0.19 28.87 0.18
C GLN A 147 -0.99 30.12 -0.19
N GLY A 148 -0.60 31.27 0.37
CA GLY A 148 -1.31 32.53 0.18
C GLY A 148 -2.62 32.56 0.96
N SER A 149 -3.69 33.06 0.33
CA SER A 149 -5.05 33.09 0.86
C SER A 149 -5.96 32.05 0.17
N ALA A 150 -5.37 31.01 -0.42
CA ALA A 150 -6.13 29.95 -1.08
C ALA A 150 -6.97 29.15 -0.09
N GLY A 151 -8.20 28.78 -0.50
CA GLY A 151 -9.11 27.92 0.24
C GLY A 151 -9.32 26.58 -0.48
N LEU A 152 -9.37 25.49 0.29
CA LEU A 152 -9.61 24.14 -0.22
C LEU A 152 -10.69 23.43 0.60
N GLN A 153 -11.72 22.96 -0.10
CA GLN A 153 -12.72 22.03 0.42
C GLN A 153 -12.71 20.74 -0.41
N ALA A 154 -12.52 19.59 0.23
CA ALA A 154 -12.49 18.29 -0.42
C ALA A 154 -12.99 17.20 0.54
N LYS A 155 -13.20 15.96 0.05
CA LYS A 155 -13.51 14.83 0.95
C LYS A 155 -12.31 14.51 1.83
N CYS A 156 -11.16 14.26 1.21
CA CYS A 156 -9.88 14.04 1.88
C CYS A 156 -8.74 14.67 1.07
N VAL A 157 -7.61 14.91 1.73
CA VAL A 157 -6.34 15.25 1.09
C VAL A 157 -5.40 14.07 1.31
N ILE A 158 -4.91 13.47 0.22
CA ILE A 158 -4.13 12.24 0.22
C ILE A 158 -2.82 12.50 -0.53
N SER A 159 -1.70 12.05 0.02
CA SER A 159 -0.39 12.20 -0.61
C SER A 159 0.51 11.03 -0.28
N ALA A 160 1.29 10.58 -1.27
CA ALA A 160 2.40 9.65 -1.06
C ALA A 160 3.56 10.29 -0.27
N GLY A 161 3.70 11.61 -0.36
CA GLY A 161 4.68 12.42 0.36
C GLY A 161 4.07 13.17 1.53
N GLY A 162 4.38 14.46 1.60
CA GLY A 162 3.91 15.38 2.63
C GLY A 162 2.87 16.38 2.12
N VAL A 163 2.19 16.99 3.09
CA VAL A 163 1.14 18.00 2.86
C VAL A 163 1.49 19.26 3.65
N SER A 164 1.59 20.40 2.96
CA SER A 164 1.93 21.70 3.55
C SER A 164 0.76 22.68 3.38
N LEU A 165 0.09 23.02 4.48
CA LEU A 165 -1.10 23.87 4.48
C LEU A 165 -0.83 25.17 5.22
N SER A 166 -0.84 26.29 4.51
CA SER A 166 -0.68 27.63 5.11
C SER A 166 -1.97 28.15 5.76
N ASN A 167 -3.13 27.59 5.35
CA ASN A 167 -4.45 27.92 5.90
C ASN A 167 -5.23 26.63 6.21
N PRO A 168 -6.24 26.68 7.09
CA PRO A 168 -7.14 25.55 7.34
C PRO A 168 -7.85 25.09 6.07
N VAL A 169 -8.04 23.78 5.95
CA VAL A 169 -8.83 23.14 4.88
C VAL A 169 -10.10 22.54 5.44
N THR A 170 -11.15 22.49 4.63
CA THR A 170 -12.41 21.83 5.02
C THR A 170 -12.45 20.43 4.43
N THR A 171 -12.29 19.41 5.27
CA THR A 171 -12.31 17.99 4.86
C THR A 171 -13.29 17.15 5.66
N VAL A 172 -13.76 16.05 5.06
CA VAL A 172 -14.51 14.99 5.76
C VAL A 172 -13.55 14.08 6.53
N CYS A 173 -12.38 13.79 5.96
CA CYS A 173 -11.29 13.16 6.70
C CYS A 173 -10.83 14.05 7.86
N ALA A 174 -10.51 13.43 9.00
CA ALA A 174 -10.06 14.14 10.20
C ALA A 174 -8.71 14.86 10.03
N ALA A 175 -7.84 14.31 9.17
CA ALA A 175 -6.55 14.89 8.82
C ALA A 175 -6.15 14.49 7.39
N PRO A 176 -5.20 15.21 6.77
CA PRO A 176 -4.57 14.74 5.53
C PRO A 176 -3.92 13.37 5.72
N ILE A 177 -4.11 12.47 4.76
CA ILE A 177 -3.50 11.14 4.73
C ILE A 177 -2.17 11.29 3.97
N THR A 178 -1.06 11.17 4.68
CA THR A 178 0.30 11.22 4.11
C THR A 178 0.89 9.82 4.04
N GLN A 179 1.97 9.66 3.27
CA GLN A 179 2.61 8.35 3.06
C GLN A 179 1.63 7.29 2.54
N ALA A 180 0.61 7.75 1.80
CA ALA A 180 -0.34 6.89 1.14
C ALA A 180 0.31 6.17 -0.04
N LEU A 181 -0.27 5.06 -0.45
CA LEU A 181 0.16 4.41 -1.68
C LEU A 181 -0.14 5.30 -2.89
N PRO A 182 0.78 5.41 -3.86
CA PRO A 182 0.50 6.06 -5.13
C PRO A 182 -0.71 5.42 -5.82
N ALA A 183 -1.60 6.24 -6.35
CA ALA A 183 -2.66 5.77 -7.23
C ALA A 183 -2.06 5.29 -8.55
N GLY A 184 -2.64 4.23 -9.13
CA GLY A 184 -2.32 3.81 -10.48
C GLY A 184 -2.62 4.92 -11.49
N ASP A 185 -1.83 4.99 -12.57
CA ASP A 185 -2.05 5.96 -13.63
C ASP A 185 -3.24 5.54 -14.50
N PRO A 186 -4.36 6.30 -14.51
CA PRO A 186 -5.52 5.98 -15.33
C PRO A 186 -5.27 6.12 -16.83
N PHE A 187 -4.13 6.70 -17.24
CA PHE A 187 -3.75 6.95 -18.62
C PHE A 187 -2.59 6.07 -19.09
N VAL A 188 -2.16 5.07 -18.30
CA VAL A 188 -1.00 4.22 -18.62
C VAL A 188 -1.11 3.52 -19.98
N ASP A 189 -2.32 3.15 -20.39
CA ASP A 189 -2.60 2.48 -21.66
C ASP A 189 -2.81 3.45 -22.83
N LEU A 190 -2.79 4.76 -22.57
CA LEU A 190 -2.93 5.77 -23.60
C LEU A 190 -1.56 6.25 -24.08
N PRO A 191 -1.37 6.43 -25.40
CA PRO A 191 -0.15 7.06 -25.90
C PRO A 191 -0.05 8.48 -25.36
N ALA A 192 1.15 8.85 -24.89
CA ALA A 192 1.42 10.20 -24.42
C ALA A 192 1.08 11.22 -25.52
N PRO A 193 0.43 12.36 -25.17
CA PRO A 193 0.12 13.38 -26.14
C PRO A 193 1.43 13.92 -26.74
N VAL A 194 1.51 13.94 -28.07
CA VAL A 194 2.61 14.59 -28.79
C VAL A 194 2.59 16.08 -28.44
N ALA A 195 3.68 16.57 -27.86
CA ALA A 195 3.84 17.99 -27.60
C ALA A 195 3.79 18.73 -28.94
N ALA A 196 2.73 19.50 -29.17
CA ALA A 196 2.76 20.51 -30.21
C ALA A 196 3.77 21.56 -29.74
N THR A 197 4.95 21.60 -30.37
CA THR A 197 5.88 22.71 -30.18
C THR A 197 5.14 24.00 -30.56
N PRO A 198 5.10 25.01 -29.67
CA PRO A 198 4.46 26.30 -29.97
C PRO A 198 5.18 27.05 -31.10
#